data_AF-A0A3G4W6N8-F1
#
_entry.id   AF-A0A3G4W6N8-F1
#
_cell.length_a   1.000
_cell.length_b   1.000
_cell.length_c   1.000
_cell.angle_alpha   90.00
_cell.angle_beta   90.00
_cell.angle_gamma   90.00
#
_symmetry.space_group_name_H-M   'P 1'
#
loop_
_entity.id
_entity.type
_entity.pdbx_description
1 polymer ?
#
loop_
_entity_poly.entity_id
_entity_poly.type
_entity_poly.pdbx_seq_one_letter_code
_entity_poly.pdbx_strand_id
1 'polypeptide(L)'
;MIDAGEIERHRLPVDENRRIFRERIVPDLLEGRLGQTPPTVVFLVGQPGAGKSRVTELVAAVLNRNGGFVDVDSDLYKPYHPAYAALLARDDTLMAAYTRADGRAWMARAEEYVRARALHAVIQETSQNAGAVADKMRAYRRSGARVEGLFLGVPRAMSNQGIRHRYVEQLADRGQGRLTVQANADESYTGILALAELVDREALVDLAGVYRRGEARPRYSNSLDSRGRWSSPPRLARAIETERARPWTATEAGSFNATRSELRKAGGAFGADRP
;
A
#
# COMPACT_ATOMS: atom_id res chain seq x y z
N MET A 1 3.09 -13.68 -23.55
CA MET A 1 1.81 -13.78 -22.81
C MET A 1 1.96 -14.93 -21.84
N ILE A 2 1.71 -14.73 -20.54
CA ILE A 2 1.92 -15.78 -19.53
C ILE A 2 0.80 -16.82 -19.68
N ASP A 3 1.16 -18.10 -19.75
CA ASP A 3 0.21 -19.21 -19.90
C ASP A 3 -0.65 -19.37 -18.62
N ALA A 4 -1.97 -19.33 -18.79
CA ALA A 4 -2.92 -19.52 -17.68
C ALA A 4 -2.81 -20.92 -17.05
N GLY A 5 -2.47 -21.94 -17.85
CA GLY A 5 -2.19 -23.28 -17.34
C GLY A 5 -0.94 -23.31 -16.46
N GLU A 6 0.07 -22.50 -16.76
CA GLU A 6 1.29 -22.37 -15.95
C GLU A 6 1.05 -21.60 -14.66
N ILE A 7 0.17 -20.59 -14.68
CA ILE A 7 -0.26 -19.89 -13.47
C ILE A 7 -0.94 -20.87 -12.51
N GLU A 8 -1.87 -21.69 -12.99
CA GLU A 8 -2.59 -22.63 -12.12
C GLU A 8 -1.66 -23.74 -11.58
N ARG A 9 -0.66 -24.19 -12.35
CA ARG A 9 0.35 -25.15 -11.88
C ARG A 9 1.17 -24.64 -10.69
N HIS A 10 1.37 -23.33 -10.58
CA HIS A 10 2.12 -22.74 -9.47
C HIS A 10 1.24 -22.39 -8.27
N ARG A 11 -0.09 -22.46 -8.42
CA ARG A 11 -1.02 -22.18 -7.33
C ARG A 11 -0.94 -23.27 -6.28
N LEU A 12 -0.85 -22.88 -5.01
CA LEU A 12 -0.80 -23.86 -3.93
C LEU A 12 -2.15 -24.56 -3.75
N PRO A 13 -2.15 -25.86 -3.40
CA PRO A 13 -3.33 -26.50 -2.83
C PRO A 13 -3.88 -25.69 -1.65
N VAL A 14 -5.21 -25.63 -1.52
CA VAL A 14 -5.87 -24.78 -0.51
C VAL A 14 -5.38 -25.09 0.91
N ASP A 15 -5.19 -26.36 1.25
CA ASP A 15 -4.73 -26.77 2.57
C ASP A 15 -3.28 -26.37 2.83
N GLU A 16 -2.41 -26.43 1.83
CA GLU A 16 -1.02 -25.97 1.94
C GLU A 16 -0.96 -24.45 2.10
N ASN A 17 -1.76 -23.69 1.33
CA ASN A 17 -1.88 -22.25 1.50
C ASN A 17 -2.33 -21.88 2.92
N ARG A 18 -3.33 -22.59 3.47
CA ARG A 18 -3.81 -22.39 4.85
C ARG A 18 -2.76 -22.77 5.89
N ARG A 19 -2.04 -23.86 5.67
CA ARG A 19 -0.98 -24.34 6.56
C ARG A 19 0.13 -23.30 6.67
N ILE A 20 0.65 -22.81 5.54
CA ILE A 20 1.67 -21.74 5.50
C ILE A 20 1.17 -20.48 6.21
N PHE A 21 -0.08 -20.10 6.01
CA PHE A 21 -0.66 -18.95 6.70
C PHE A 21 -0.59 -19.11 8.22
N ARG A 22 -1.08 -20.24 8.74
CA ARG A 22 -1.16 -20.51 10.18
C ARG A 22 0.22 -20.73 10.82
N GLU A 23 1.08 -21.48 10.16
CA GLU A 23 2.34 -21.97 10.76
C GLU A 23 3.53 -21.05 10.52
N ARG A 24 3.43 -20.12 9.56
CA ARG A 24 4.54 -19.21 9.21
C ARG A 24 4.12 -17.75 9.25
N ILE A 25 3.11 -17.36 8.48
CA ILE A 25 2.73 -15.94 8.36
C ILE A 25 2.19 -15.39 9.68
N VAL A 26 1.32 -16.14 10.36
CA VAL A 26 0.73 -15.70 11.64
C VAL A 26 1.80 -15.47 12.71
N PRO A 27 2.67 -16.45 13.04
CA PRO A 27 3.74 -16.25 14.03
C PRO A 27 4.71 -15.12 13.67
N ASP A 28 5.13 -15.05 12.40
CA ASP A 28 6.16 -14.10 11.98
C ASP A 28 5.66 -12.65 11.90
N LEU A 29 4.43 -12.45 11.39
CA LEU A 29 3.95 -11.12 11.00
C LEU A 29 2.73 -10.62 11.80
N LEU A 30 1.92 -11.51 12.37
CA LEU A 30 0.61 -11.14 12.94
C LEU A 30 0.53 -11.27 14.46
N GLU A 31 1.25 -12.22 15.05
CA GLU A 31 1.26 -12.46 16.50
C GLU A 31 2.03 -11.38 17.28
N GLY A 32 1.85 -11.38 18.61
CA GLY A 32 2.47 -10.41 19.51
C GLY A 32 1.81 -9.02 19.52
N ARG A 33 0.61 -8.88 18.93
CA ARG A 33 -0.21 -7.67 19.02
C ARG A 33 -1.35 -7.87 20.01
N LEU A 34 -1.69 -6.83 20.74
CA LEU A 34 -2.76 -6.85 21.74
C LEU A 34 -4.06 -6.32 21.13
N GLY A 35 -5.17 -7.02 21.39
CA GLY A 35 -6.51 -6.56 21.02
C GLY A 35 -6.87 -5.22 21.68
N GLN A 36 -7.62 -4.39 20.95
CA GLN A 36 -7.98 -3.02 21.34
C GLN A 36 -9.47 -2.80 21.13
N THR A 37 -10.10 -2.01 22.00
CA THR A 37 -11.54 -1.71 21.90
C THR A 37 -11.78 -0.20 22.03
N PRO A 38 -12.10 0.51 20.94
CA PRO A 38 -12.06 0.04 19.54
C PRO A 38 -10.62 -0.08 19.00
N PRO A 39 -10.36 -0.99 18.03
CA PRO A 39 -9.10 -0.96 17.29
C PRO A 39 -9.11 0.15 16.23
N THR A 40 -7.96 0.80 16.01
CA THR A 40 -7.73 1.71 14.88
C THR A 40 -7.15 0.95 13.68
N VAL A 41 -7.83 1.03 12.55
CA VAL A 41 -7.39 0.48 11.25
C VAL A 41 -7.16 1.62 10.28
N VAL A 42 -5.90 1.81 9.88
CA VAL A 42 -5.47 2.90 9.01
C VAL A 42 -5.28 2.39 7.59
N PHE A 43 -6.09 2.86 6.65
CA PHE A 43 -5.87 2.67 5.23
C PHE A 43 -4.88 3.74 4.74
N LEU A 44 -3.64 3.32 4.48
CA LEU A 44 -2.63 4.20 3.92
C LEU A 44 -2.62 4.07 2.39
N VAL A 45 -3.25 5.04 1.75
CA VAL A 45 -3.59 5.02 0.33
C VAL A 45 -2.60 5.87 -0.46
N GLY A 46 -1.88 5.25 -1.39
CA GLY A 46 -0.96 5.96 -2.26
C GLY A 46 -0.47 5.09 -3.41
N GLN A 47 -0.33 5.67 -4.60
CA GLN A 47 0.13 4.92 -5.76
C GLN A 47 1.56 4.40 -5.55
N PRO A 48 2.01 3.37 -6.28
CA PRO A 48 3.39 2.93 -6.24
C PRO A 48 4.37 4.11 -6.40
N GLY A 49 5.41 4.16 -5.57
CA GLY A 49 6.40 5.25 -5.59
C GLY A 49 5.96 6.56 -4.93
N ALA A 50 4.74 6.68 -4.40
CA ALA A 50 4.28 7.90 -3.70
C ALA A 50 5.03 8.19 -2.39
N GLY A 51 5.73 7.21 -1.80
CA GLY A 51 6.51 7.40 -0.58
C GLY A 51 5.68 7.26 0.71
N LYS A 52 4.86 6.21 0.80
CA LYS A 52 4.03 5.89 1.98
C LYS A 52 4.84 5.75 3.27
N SER A 53 6.10 5.31 3.20
CA SER A 53 6.93 4.94 4.35
C SER A 53 6.96 5.97 5.47
N ARG A 54 7.09 7.27 5.14
CA ARG A 54 7.13 8.32 6.17
C ARG A 54 5.83 8.40 6.98
N VAL A 55 4.68 8.24 6.34
CA VAL A 55 3.39 8.23 7.03
C VAL A 55 3.21 6.91 7.79
N THR A 56 3.67 5.78 7.23
CA THR A 56 3.71 4.49 7.95
C THR A 56 4.49 4.62 9.26
N GLU A 57 5.67 5.23 9.27
CA GLU A 57 6.48 5.45 10.48
C GLU A 57 5.73 6.25 11.55
N LEU A 58 5.03 7.32 11.13
CA LEU A 58 4.28 8.18 12.04
C LEU A 58 3.10 7.44 12.66
N VAL A 59 2.37 6.68 11.86
CA VAL A 59 1.25 5.85 12.32
C VAL A 59 1.77 4.73 13.23
N ALA A 60 2.85 4.05 12.84
CA ALA A 60 3.49 3.00 13.64
C ALA A 60 3.91 3.52 15.01
N ALA A 61 4.53 4.71 15.07
CA ALA A 61 4.94 5.33 16.34
C ALA A 61 3.76 5.58 17.28
N VAL A 62 2.56 5.83 16.74
CA VAL A 62 1.33 6.00 17.54
C VAL A 62 0.76 4.66 17.97
N LEU A 63 0.54 3.74 17.03
CA LEU A 63 -0.11 2.44 17.32
C LEU A 63 0.76 1.53 18.19
N ASN A 64 2.09 1.61 18.08
CA ASN A 64 3.01 0.83 18.93
C ASN A 64 2.98 1.24 20.40
N ARG A 65 2.50 2.44 20.73
CA ARG A 65 2.31 2.83 22.14
C ARG A 65 1.12 2.13 22.80
N ASN A 66 0.24 1.51 22.00
CA ASN A 66 -0.99 0.90 22.48
C ASN A 66 -1.27 -0.43 21.76
N GLY A 67 -0.56 -1.49 22.15
CA GLY A 67 -0.82 -2.85 21.68
C GLY A 67 -0.17 -3.25 20.35
N GLY A 68 0.48 -2.31 19.65
CA GLY A 68 1.10 -2.58 18.35
C GLY A 68 0.09 -2.77 17.23
N PHE A 69 0.56 -2.93 16.00
CA PHE A 69 -0.30 -3.09 14.83
C PHE A 69 0.19 -4.18 13.87
N VAL A 70 -0.73 -4.69 13.07
CA VAL A 70 -0.43 -5.55 11.92
C VAL A 70 -0.23 -4.68 10.67
N ASP A 71 0.92 -4.80 10.00
CA ASP A 71 1.12 -4.21 8.67
C ASP A 71 0.58 -5.18 7.61
N VAL A 72 -0.50 -4.78 6.94
CA VAL A 72 -1.17 -5.58 5.92
C VAL A 72 -0.75 -5.06 4.54
N ASP A 73 0.26 -5.70 3.98
CA ASP A 73 0.76 -5.45 2.63
C ASP A 73 0.90 -6.78 1.88
N SER A 74 0.33 -6.84 0.68
CA SER A 74 0.44 -8.00 -0.22
C SER A 74 1.89 -8.42 -0.49
N ASP A 75 2.85 -7.50 -0.43
CA ASP A 75 4.26 -7.78 -0.67
C ASP A 75 4.94 -8.51 0.48
N LEU A 76 4.42 -8.41 1.70
CA LEU A 76 4.95 -9.14 2.87
C LEU A 76 4.64 -10.64 2.80
N TYR A 77 3.57 -11.03 2.13
CA TYR A 77 3.13 -12.43 2.08
C TYR A 77 3.74 -13.23 0.93
N LYS A 78 4.06 -12.59 -0.20
CA LYS A 78 4.60 -13.30 -1.38
C LYS A 78 5.87 -14.12 -1.10
N PRO A 79 6.83 -13.66 -0.27
CA PRO A 79 8.02 -14.44 0.08
C PRO A 79 7.76 -15.78 0.77
N TYR A 80 6.56 -15.98 1.34
CA TYR A 80 6.18 -17.26 1.96
C TYR A 80 5.83 -18.34 0.94
N HIS A 81 5.64 -17.98 -0.33
CA HIS A 81 5.39 -18.95 -1.38
C HIS A 81 6.65 -19.81 -1.63
N PRO A 82 6.57 -21.15 -1.61
CA PRO A 82 7.74 -22.02 -1.76
C PRO A 82 8.55 -21.77 -3.03
N ALA A 83 7.88 -21.43 -4.13
CA ALA A 83 8.53 -21.12 -5.40
C ALA A 83 9.04 -19.66 -5.52
N TYR A 84 8.80 -18.79 -4.53
CA TYR A 84 9.07 -17.34 -4.65
C TYR A 84 10.51 -17.03 -5.06
N ALA A 85 11.49 -17.59 -4.34
CA ALA A 85 12.91 -17.30 -4.57
C ALA A 85 13.37 -17.79 -5.96
N ALA A 86 12.95 -19.01 -6.35
CA ALA A 86 13.28 -19.58 -7.65
C ALA A 86 12.65 -18.80 -8.81
N LEU A 87 11.39 -18.36 -8.65
CA LEU A 87 10.71 -17.56 -9.66
C LEU A 87 11.31 -16.16 -9.77
N LEU A 88 11.64 -15.51 -8.64
CA LEU A 88 12.25 -14.19 -8.63
C LEU A 88 13.63 -14.18 -9.31
N ALA A 89 14.43 -15.23 -9.10
CA ALA A 89 15.73 -15.38 -9.75
C ALA A 89 15.61 -15.60 -11.27
N ARG A 90 14.48 -16.15 -11.74
CA ARG A 90 14.22 -16.40 -13.15
C ARG A 90 13.68 -15.18 -13.88
N ASP A 91 12.59 -14.61 -13.36
CA ASP A 91 11.87 -13.49 -13.96
C ASP A 91 10.90 -12.88 -12.93
N ASP A 92 11.05 -11.59 -12.64
CA ASP A 92 10.25 -10.86 -11.64
C ASP A 92 8.77 -10.74 -12.03
N THR A 93 8.47 -10.74 -13.33
CA THR A 93 7.13 -10.66 -13.90
C THR A 93 6.42 -12.00 -13.80
N LEU A 94 7.13 -13.12 -14.08
CA LEU A 94 6.58 -14.47 -13.86
C LEU A 94 6.32 -14.74 -12.38
N MET A 95 7.26 -14.37 -11.50
CA MET A 95 7.07 -14.45 -10.04
C MET A 95 5.80 -13.72 -9.61
N ALA A 96 5.61 -12.48 -10.08
CA ALA A 96 4.45 -11.68 -9.73
C ALA A 96 3.14 -12.32 -10.24
N ALA A 97 3.14 -12.96 -11.41
CA ALA A 97 1.95 -13.63 -11.93
C ALA A 97 1.60 -14.89 -11.13
N TYR A 98 2.59 -15.75 -10.85
CA TYR A 98 2.38 -17.06 -10.25
C TYR A 98 2.07 -17.00 -8.75
N THR A 99 2.62 -16.01 -8.02
CA THR A 99 2.39 -15.87 -6.57
C THR A 99 1.17 -15.00 -6.22
N ARG A 100 0.53 -14.37 -7.21
CA ARG A 100 -0.53 -13.36 -6.98
C ARG A 100 -1.75 -13.94 -6.28
N ALA A 101 -2.20 -15.12 -6.69
CA ALA A 101 -3.41 -15.75 -6.14
C ALA A 101 -3.22 -16.11 -4.67
N ASP A 102 -2.13 -16.81 -4.35
CA ASP A 102 -1.78 -17.19 -2.98
C ASP A 102 -1.53 -15.98 -2.08
N GLY A 103 -0.79 -14.97 -2.57
CA GLY A 103 -0.56 -13.72 -1.85
C GLY A 103 -1.85 -12.97 -1.52
N ARG A 104 -2.82 -12.93 -2.45
CA ARG A 104 -4.15 -12.34 -2.18
C ARG A 104 -4.95 -13.15 -1.16
N ALA A 105 -4.86 -14.48 -1.23
CA ALA A 105 -5.54 -15.36 -0.28
C ALA A 105 -4.96 -15.22 1.14
N TRP A 106 -3.65 -15.01 1.28
CA TRP A 106 -3.02 -14.71 2.57
C TRP A 106 -3.37 -13.32 3.09
N MET A 107 -3.38 -12.30 2.23
CA MET A 107 -3.82 -10.94 2.61
C MET A 107 -5.27 -10.95 3.13
N ALA A 108 -6.19 -11.63 2.46
CA ALA A 108 -7.57 -11.74 2.92
C ALA A 108 -7.68 -12.41 4.30
N ARG A 109 -6.89 -13.46 4.55
CA ARG A 109 -6.83 -14.12 5.87
C ARG A 109 -6.18 -13.26 6.94
N ALA A 110 -5.17 -12.46 6.60
CA ALA A 110 -4.57 -11.50 7.52
C ALA A 110 -5.58 -10.41 7.93
N GLU A 111 -6.35 -9.88 6.97
CA GLU A 111 -7.44 -8.93 7.26
C GLU A 111 -8.53 -9.56 8.15
N GLU A 112 -8.90 -10.82 7.91
CA GLU A 112 -9.83 -11.55 8.79
C GLU A 112 -9.25 -11.76 10.19
N TYR A 113 -7.98 -12.15 10.29
CA TYR A 113 -7.27 -12.33 11.56
C TYR A 113 -7.28 -11.04 12.39
N VAL A 114 -7.01 -9.89 11.76
CA VAL A 114 -7.07 -8.55 12.38
C VAL A 114 -8.47 -8.26 12.91
N ARG A 115 -9.51 -8.45 12.09
CA ARG A 115 -10.91 -8.18 12.50
C ARG A 115 -11.35 -9.09 13.65
N ALA A 116 -11.06 -10.39 13.56
CA ALA A 116 -11.49 -11.37 14.54
C ALA A 116 -10.86 -11.17 15.93
N ARG A 117 -9.72 -10.48 16.00
CA ARG A 117 -8.96 -10.22 17.24
C ARG A 117 -8.98 -8.76 17.67
N ALA A 118 -9.74 -7.91 16.97
CA ALA A 118 -9.78 -6.47 17.20
C ALA A 118 -8.39 -5.85 17.31
N LEU A 119 -7.51 -6.11 16.34
CA LEU A 119 -6.14 -5.59 16.33
C LEU A 119 -6.07 -4.25 15.62
N HIS A 120 -5.15 -3.37 16.04
CA HIS A 120 -4.74 -2.26 15.19
C HIS A 120 -4.11 -2.78 13.90
N ALA A 121 -4.30 -2.07 12.80
CA ALA A 121 -3.68 -2.42 11.54
C ALA A 121 -3.39 -1.21 10.66
N VAL A 122 -2.37 -1.34 9.80
CA VAL A 122 -2.12 -0.44 8.69
C VAL A 122 -2.32 -1.24 7.41
N ILE A 123 -3.29 -0.85 6.59
CA ILE A 123 -3.58 -1.48 5.30
C ILE A 123 -2.87 -0.67 4.22
N GLN A 124 -1.80 -1.23 3.63
CA GLN A 124 -1.07 -0.61 2.53
C GLN A 124 -1.87 -0.76 1.24
N GLU A 125 -2.38 0.34 0.71
CA GLU A 125 -3.31 0.30 -0.43
C GLU A 125 -2.84 1.19 -1.58
N THR A 126 -3.04 0.71 -2.81
CA THR A 126 -2.78 1.45 -4.06
C THR A 126 -4.06 1.82 -4.79
N SER A 127 -5.20 1.23 -4.41
CA SER A 127 -6.56 1.55 -4.85
C SER A 127 -6.79 1.40 -6.36
N GLN A 128 -6.33 0.28 -6.94
CA GLN A 128 -6.66 -0.07 -8.33
C GLN A 128 -8.16 -0.35 -8.52
N ASN A 129 -8.86 -0.79 -7.47
CA ASN A 129 -10.30 -1.00 -7.46
C ASN A 129 -10.90 -0.30 -6.23
N ALA A 130 -11.41 0.91 -6.45
CA ALA A 130 -11.97 1.75 -5.39
C ALA A 130 -13.15 1.10 -4.66
N GLY A 131 -14.03 0.39 -5.38
CA GLY A 131 -15.18 -0.31 -4.80
C GLY A 131 -14.76 -1.41 -3.83
N ALA A 132 -13.79 -2.24 -4.23
CA ALA A 132 -13.26 -3.30 -3.37
C ALA A 132 -12.59 -2.75 -2.11
N VAL A 133 -11.88 -1.61 -2.20
CA VAL A 133 -11.30 -0.96 -1.01
C VAL A 133 -12.38 -0.37 -0.11
N ALA A 134 -13.41 0.26 -0.68
CA ALA A 134 -14.56 0.74 0.08
C ALA A 134 -15.27 -0.40 0.82
N ASP A 135 -15.42 -1.57 0.22
CA ASP A 135 -15.98 -2.75 0.88
C ASP A 135 -15.15 -3.21 2.07
N LYS A 136 -13.81 -3.15 1.98
CA LYS A 136 -12.92 -3.41 3.11
C LYS A 136 -13.12 -2.40 4.24
N MET A 137 -13.18 -1.10 3.92
CA MET A 137 -13.45 -0.06 4.91
C MET A 137 -14.77 -0.30 5.64
N ARG A 138 -15.84 -0.62 4.90
CA ARG A 138 -17.15 -0.98 5.48
C ARG A 138 -17.05 -2.24 6.35
N ALA A 139 -16.30 -3.25 5.94
CA ALA A 139 -16.11 -4.47 6.73
C ALA A 139 -15.43 -4.19 8.08
N TYR A 140 -14.39 -3.35 8.10
CA TYR A 140 -13.74 -2.95 9.35
C TYR A 140 -14.64 -2.12 10.26
N ARG A 141 -15.42 -1.17 9.70
CA ARG A 141 -16.43 -0.43 10.47
C ARG A 141 -17.45 -1.37 11.10
N ARG A 142 -17.97 -2.34 10.34
CA ARG A 142 -18.92 -3.36 10.85
C ARG A 142 -18.33 -4.23 11.97
N SER A 143 -17.01 -4.44 11.98
CA SER A 143 -16.33 -5.12 13.08
C SER A 143 -16.05 -4.23 14.31
N GLY A 144 -16.52 -2.97 14.32
CA GLY A 144 -16.33 -2.04 15.44
C GLY A 144 -14.99 -1.31 15.45
N ALA A 145 -14.23 -1.37 14.35
CA ALA A 145 -12.97 -0.64 14.23
C ALA A 145 -13.22 0.86 13.96
N ARG A 146 -12.38 1.70 14.55
CA ARG A 146 -12.16 3.07 14.08
C ARG A 146 -11.36 2.99 12.78
N VAL A 147 -11.90 3.49 11.69
CA VAL A 147 -11.25 3.46 10.38
C VAL A 147 -10.71 4.82 10.03
N GLU A 148 -9.42 4.90 9.69
CA GLU A 148 -8.79 6.14 9.23
C GLU A 148 -8.28 5.97 7.80
N GLY A 149 -8.51 6.96 6.93
CA GLY A 149 -8.03 6.98 5.55
C GLY A 149 -6.98 8.06 5.35
N LEU A 150 -5.72 7.68 5.21
CA LEU A 150 -4.61 8.62 4.99
C LEU A 150 -4.13 8.49 3.54
N PHE A 151 -4.30 9.55 2.76
CA PHE A 151 -4.08 9.57 1.33
C PHE A 151 -2.82 10.37 0.97
N LEU A 152 -2.04 9.90 0.01
CA LEU A 152 -0.90 10.65 -0.52
C LEU A 152 -1.29 11.46 -1.76
N GLY A 153 -1.26 12.79 -1.62
CA GLY A 153 -1.42 13.75 -2.71
C GLY A 153 -0.10 14.05 -3.40
N VAL A 154 0.41 13.10 -4.20
CA VAL A 154 1.75 13.20 -4.79
C VAL A 154 1.67 13.31 -6.32
N PRO A 155 2.35 14.31 -6.94
CA PRO A 155 2.39 14.46 -8.40
C PRO A 155 2.90 13.20 -9.12
N ARG A 156 2.29 12.89 -10.27
CA ARG A 156 2.60 11.67 -11.06
C ARG A 156 4.10 11.51 -11.35
N ALA A 157 4.78 12.59 -11.74
CA ALA A 157 6.20 12.54 -12.06
C ALA A 157 7.06 12.11 -10.86
N MET A 158 6.73 12.58 -9.65
CA MET A 158 7.45 12.19 -8.43
C MET A 158 7.24 10.72 -8.07
N SER A 159 6.00 10.22 -8.21
CA SER A 159 5.74 8.80 -7.96
C SER A 159 6.39 7.90 -9.01
N ASN A 160 6.40 8.30 -10.28
CA ASN A 160 7.07 7.54 -11.35
C ASN A 160 8.59 7.49 -11.13
N GLN A 161 9.21 8.61 -10.72
CA GLN A 161 10.61 8.60 -10.32
C GLN A 161 10.84 7.68 -9.10
N GLY A 162 9.94 7.71 -8.10
CA GLY A 162 10.02 6.84 -6.94
C GLY A 162 9.95 5.35 -7.27
N ILE A 163 9.15 4.95 -8.27
CA ILE A 163 9.12 3.56 -8.77
C ILE A 163 10.50 3.15 -9.31
N ARG A 164 11.09 3.98 -10.17
CA ARG A 164 12.41 3.71 -10.77
C ARG A 164 13.52 3.70 -9.72
N HIS A 165 13.51 4.67 -8.81
CA HIS A 165 14.48 4.76 -7.73
C HIS A 165 14.49 3.49 -6.88
N ARG A 166 13.32 3.07 -6.40
CA ARG A 166 13.18 1.85 -5.60
C ARG A 166 13.66 0.61 -6.35
N TYR A 167 13.39 0.51 -7.65
CA TYR A 167 13.86 -0.61 -8.46
C TYR A 167 15.40 -0.65 -8.52
N VAL A 168 16.04 0.49 -8.78
CA VAL A 168 17.50 0.60 -8.79
C VAL A 168 18.12 0.29 -7.43
N GLU A 169 17.53 0.77 -6.34
CA GLU A 169 17.96 0.43 -4.97
C GLU A 169 17.89 -1.08 -4.72
N GLN A 170 16.80 -1.74 -5.15
CA GLN A 170 16.67 -3.19 -5.01
C GLN A 170 17.71 -3.95 -5.82
N LEU A 171 18.00 -3.52 -7.06
CA LEU A 171 19.07 -4.09 -7.86
C LEU A 171 20.43 -3.95 -7.19
N ALA A 172 20.72 -2.79 -6.60
CA ALA A 172 21.99 -2.53 -5.92
C ALA A 172 22.13 -3.36 -4.63
N ASP A 173 21.05 -3.50 -3.84
CA ASP A 173 21.04 -4.23 -2.57
C ASP A 173 21.04 -5.76 -2.76
N ARG A 174 20.31 -6.27 -3.75
CA ARG A 174 19.98 -7.71 -3.84
C ARG A 174 20.37 -8.36 -5.17
N GLY A 175 20.90 -7.60 -6.13
CA GLY A 175 21.13 -8.06 -7.50
C GLY A 175 19.86 -8.25 -8.33
N GLN A 176 18.68 -8.09 -7.71
CA GLN A 176 17.37 -8.30 -8.31
C GLN A 176 16.36 -7.29 -7.74
N GLY A 177 15.44 -6.82 -8.59
CA GLY A 177 14.41 -5.86 -8.21
C GLY A 177 13.10 -6.16 -8.92
N ARG A 178 12.00 -5.57 -8.44
CA ARG A 178 10.69 -5.71 -9.07
C ARG A 178 10.20 -4.38 -9.60
N LEU A 179 10.22 -4.21 -10.91
CA LEU A 179 9.72 -2.99 -11.52
C LEU A 179 8.19 -3.01 -11.54
N THR A 180 7.58 -1.95 -11.00
CA THR A 180 6.12 -1.81 -11.08
C THR A 180 5.72 -1.57 -12.54
N VAL A 181 4.80 -2.38 -13.07
CA VAL A 181 4.17 -2.16 -14.38
C VAL A 181 3.49 -0.79 -14.40
N GLN A 182 3.84 0.08 -15.35
CA GLN A 182 3.36 1.46 -15.38
C GLN A 182 1.83 1.56 -15.47
N ALA A 183 1.19 0.71 -16.26
CA ALA A 183 -0.28 0.67 -16.36
C ALA A 183 -0.95 0.45 -14.98
N ASN A 184 -0.41 -0.45 -14.15
CA ASN A 184 -0.90 -0.67 -12.79
C ASN A 184 -0.73 0.55 -11.89
N ALA A 185 0.37 1.29 -12.06
CA ALA A 185 0.61 2.53 -11.33
C ALA A 185 -0.34 3.65 -11.78
N ASP A 186 -0.67 3.70 -13.07
CA ASP A 186 -1.59 4.67 -13.64
C ASP A 186 -3.04 4.39 -13.22
N GLU A 187 -3.47 3.13 -13.23
CA GLU A 187 -4.74 2.68 -12.66
C GLU A 187 -4.86 3.07 -11.18
N SER A 188 -3.80 2.82 -10.40
CA SER A 188 -3.73 3.22 -8.99
C SER A 188 -3.88 4.74 -8.84
N TYR A 189 -3.19 5.52 -9.68
CA TYR A 189 -3.25 6.98 -9.61
C TYR A 189 -4.69 7.49 -9.79
N THR A 190 -5.43 6.97 -10.76
CA THR A 190 -6.83 7.35 -11.01
C THR A 190 -7.76 6.78 -9.94
N GLY A 191 -7.62 5.50 -9.59
CA GLY A 191 -8.50 4.81 -8.64
C GLY A 191 -8.44 5.36 -7.22
N ILE A 192 -7.34 6.01 -6.83
CA ILE A 192 -7.25 6.76 -5.55
C ILE A 192 -8.26 7.91 -5.49
N LEU A 193 -8.48 8.63 -6.59
CA LEU A 193 -9.49 9.71 -6.62
C LEU A 193 -10.91 9.15 -6.52
N ALA A 194 -11.19 8.06 -7.26
CA ALA A 194 -12.47 7.37 -7.16
C ALA A 194 -12.76 6.85 -5.74
N LEU A 195 -11.75 6.35 -5.03
CA LEU A 195 -11.88 5.96 -3.63
C LEU A 195 -12.13 7.17 -2.73
N ALA A 196 -11.43 8.27 -2.94
CA ALA A 196 -11.63 9.49 -2.16
C ALA A 196 -13.04 10.06 -2.31
N GLU A 197 -13.63 10.00 -3.51
CA GLU A 197 -15.02 10.38 -3.76
C GLU A 197 -16.01 9.47 -3.03
N LEU A 198 -15.75 8.15 -2.99
CA LEU A 198 -16.54 7.19 -2.21
C LEU A 198 -16.46 7.52 -0.71
N VAL A 199 -15.27 7.82 -0.20
CA VAL A 199 -15.06 8.21 1.20
C VAL A 199 -15.83 9.49 1.54
N ASP A 200 -15.70 10.53 0.72
CA ASP A 200 -16.40 11.81 0.90
C ASP A 200 -17.92 11.62 0.92
N ARG A 201 -18.46 10.89 -0.07
CA ARG A 201 -19.91 10.71 -0.25
C ARG A 201 -20.55 9.81 0.80
N GLU A 202 -19.86 8.74 1.22
CA GLU A 202 -20.44 7.67 2.03
C GLU A 202 -19.89 7.62 3.45
N ALA A 203 -19.05 8.59 3.85
CA ALA A 203 -18.49 8.67 5.19
C ALA A 203 -17.80 7.35 5.62
N LEU A 204 -17.00 6.76 4.72
CA LEU A 204 -16.42 5.43 4.90
C LEU A 204 -15.33 5.35 5.98
N VAL A 205 -14.84 6.48 6.48
CA VAL A 205 -13.77 6.56 7.49
C VAL A 205 -14.13 7.59 8.55
N ASP A 206 -13.65 7.41 9.76
CA ASP A 206 -13.84 8.33 10.89
C ASP A 206 -12.89 9.53 10.81
N LEU A 207 -11.73 9.35 10.16
CA LEU A 207 -10.75 10.40 9.87
C LEU A 207 -10.25 10.24 8.44
N ALA A 208 -10.26 11.33 7.67
CA ALA A 208 -9.66 11.41 6.34
C ALA A 208 -8.53 12.45 6.35
N GLY A 209 -7.36 12.10 5.83
CA GLY A 209 -6.21 13.00 5.74
C GLY A 209 -5.50 12.94 4.39
N VAL A 210 -4.95 14.07 3.92
CA VAL A 210 -4.06 14.11 2.74
C VAL A 210 -2.68 14.57 3.15
N TYR A 211 -1.67 13.78 2.80
CA TYR A 211 -0.26 14.05 3.07
C TYR A 211 0.50 14.29 1.77
N ARG A 212 1.55 15.11 1.87
CA ARG A 212 2.59 15.21 0.84
C ARG A 212 3.69 14.20 1.13
N ARG A 213 4.44 13.83 0.09
CA ARG A 213 5.60 12.95 0.23
C ARG A 213 6.62 13.56 1.20
N GLY A 214 7.02 12.81 2.22
CA GLY A 214 8.04 13.21 3.19
C GLY A 214 7.56 14.17 4.29
N GLU A 215 6.34 14.70 4.21
CA GLU A 215 5.81 15.59 5.26
C GLU A 215 5.17 14.79 6.40
N ALA A 216 5.29 15.31 7.63
CA ALA A 216 4.69 14.69 8.82
C ALA A 216 3.30 15.22 9.17
N ARG A 217 2.87 16.31 8.54
CA ARG A 217 1.57 16.95 8.80
C ARG A 217 0.68 16.82 7.57
N PRO A 218 -0.62 16.53 7.76
CA PRO A 218 -1.56 16.52 6.64
C PRO A 218 -1.82 17.95 6.15
N ARG A 219 -2.05 18.09 4.84
CA ARG A 219 -2.49 19.33 4.18
C ARG A 219 -4.01 19.47 4.16
N TYR A 220 -4.71 18.36 4.34
CA TYR A 220 -6.15 18.29 4.55
C TYR A 220 -6.44 17.28 5.64
N SER A 221 -7.37 17.61 6.53
CA SER A 221 -7.93 16.69 7.52
C SER A 221 -9.42 16.97 7.69
N ASN A 222 -10.22 15.92 7.80
CA ASN A 222 -11.63 16.00 8.18
C ASN A 222 -11.99 14.74 8.98
N SER A 223 -12.96 14.86 9.87
CA SER A 223 -13.39 13.75 10.72
C SER A 223 -14.89 13.73 10.89
N LEU A 224 -15.43 12.56 11.20
CA LEU A 224 -16.84 12.43 11.53
C LEU A 224 -17.11 12.89 12.97
N ASP A 225 -18.23 13.59 13.16
CA ASP A 225 -18.78 13.92 14.46
C ASP A 225 -19.43 12.68 15.11
N SER A 226 -19.90 12.84 16.35
CA SER A 226 -20.58 11.76 17.09
C SER A 226 -21.88 11.28 16.45
N ARG A 227 -22.41 11.99 15.45
CA ARG A 227 -23.61 11.65 14.69
C ARG A 227 -23.26 11.08 13.31
N GLY A 228 -21.99 10.78 13.04
CA GLY A 228 -21.52 10.20 11.79
C GLY A 228 -21.53 11.18 10.60
N ARG A 229 -21.59 12.49 10.84
CA ARG A 229 -21.50 13.51 9.78
C ARG A 229 -20.12 14.12 9.74
N TRP A 230 -19.66 14.51 8.55
CA TRP A 230 -18.41 15.24 8.41
C TRP A 230 -18.44 16.57 9.20
N SER A 231 -17.37 16.85 9.93
CA SER A 231 -17.19 18.09 10.71
C SER A 231 -17.02 19.33 9.84
N SER A 232 -16.64 19.14 8.58
CA SER A 232 -16.56 20.18 7.55
C SER A 232 -17.02 19.59 6.22
N PRO A 233 -17.46 20.41 5.24
CA PRO A 233 -17.82 19.91 3.92
C PRO A 233 -16.72 18.97 3.36
N PRO A 234 -17.08 17.74 2.96
CA PRO A 234 -16.11 16.76 2.48
C PRO A 234 -15.46 17.26 1.18
N ARG A 235 -14.14 17.11 1.09
CA ARG A 235 -13.32 17.60 -0.03
C ARG A 235 -12.03 16.79 -0.17
N LEU A 236 -12.02 15.54 0.26
CA LEU A 236 -10.86 14.66 0.21
C LEU A 236 -10.35 14.50 -1.23
N ALA A 237 -11.24 14.18 -2.18
CA ALA A 237 -10.85 14.03 -3.58
C ALA A 237 -10.21 15.31 -4.13
N ARG A 238 -10.86 16.46 -3.87
CA ARG A 238 -10.37 17.77 -4.28
C ARG A 238 -9.03 18.14 -3.64
N ALA A 239 -8.81 17.76 -2.38
CA ALA A 239 -7.54 17.99 -1.69
C ALA A 239 -6.41 17.16 -2.31
N ILE A 240 -6.67 15.91 -2.71
CA ILE A 240 -5.70 15.06 -3.42
C ILE A 240 -5.35 15.67 -4.78
N GLU A 241 -6.35 16.10 -5.56
CA GLU A 241 -6.12 16.78 -6.84
C GLU A 241 -5.28 18.04 -6.69
N THR A 242 -5.61 18.86 -5.69
CA THR A 242 -4.89 20.10 -5.37
C THR A 242 -3.40 19.82 -5.14
N GLU A 243 -3.11 18.80 -4.32
CA GLU A 243 -1.72 18.44 -4.00
C GLU A 243 -0.98 17.76 -5.16
N ARG A 244 -1.71 17.08 -6.06
CA ARG A 244 -1.15 16.53 -7.31
C ARG A 244 -0.81 17.59 -8.35
N ALA A 245 -1.58 18.68 -8.41
CA ALA A 245 -1.50 19.68 -9.48
C ALA A 245 -0.72 20.95 -9.10
N ARG A 246 -0.48 21.19 -7.81
CA ARG A 246 0.21 22.42 -7.37
C ARG A 246 1.65 22.52 -7.92
N PRO A 247 2.19 23.75 -8.03
CA PRO A 247 3.62 23.96 -8.24
C PRO A 247 4.45 23.30 -7.14
N TRP A 248 5.62 22.79 -7.53
CA TRP A 248 6.58 22.20 -6.60
C TRP A 248 7.32 23.30 -5.85
N THR A 249 7.66 23.02 -4.59
CA THR A 249 8.57 23.88 -3.83
C THR A 249 9.99 23.76 -4.39
N ALA A 250 10.86 24.73 -4.07
CA ALA A 250 12.27 24.67 -4.45
C ALA A 250 12.96 23.41 -3.89
N THR A 251 12.64 23.02 -2.65
CA THR A 251 13.15 21.80 -2.01
C THR A 251 12.73 20.55 -2.78
N GLU A 252 11.45 20.45 -3.17
CA GLU A 252 10.94 19.31 -3.94
C GLU A 252 11.58 19.21 -5.33
N ALA A 253 11.71 20.34 -6.03
CA ALA A 253 12.39 20.38 -7.32
C ALA A 253 13.88 20.00 -7.20
N GLY A 254 14.54 20.46 -6.12
CA GLY A 254 15.92 20.09 -5.79
C GLY A 254 16.07 18.58 -5.57
N SER A 255 15.27 17.99 -4.68
CA SER A 255 15.28 16.55 -4.43
C SER A 255 14.98 15.74 -5.68
N PHE A 256 13.99 16.14 -6.48
CA PHE A 256 13.66 15.47 -7.74
C PHE A 256 14.84 15.49 -8.73
N ASN A 257 15.54 16.62 -8.85
CA ASN A 257 16.72 16.73 -9.72
C ASN A 257 17.91 15.92 -9.21
N ALA A 258 18.13 15.86 -7.89
CA ALA A 258 19.16 15.03 -7.28
C ALA A 258 18.92 13.54 -7.60
N THR A 259 17.72 13.03 -7.30
CA THR A 259 17.34 11.65 -7.60
C THR A 259 17.41 11.34 -9.10
N ARG A 260 17.04 12.28 -9.97
CA ARG A 260 17.19 12.11 -11.43
C ARG A 260 18.66 11.93 -11.82
N SER A 261 19.55 12.67 -11.19
CA SER A 261 20.99 12.61 -11.47
C SER A 261 21.60 11.29 -11.00
N GLU A 262 21.18 10.79 -9.82
CA GLU A 262 21.53 9.47 -9.31
C GLU A 262 21.05 8.35 -10.24
N LEU A 263 19.78 8.39 -10.64
CA LEU A 263 19.20 7.40 -11.55
C LEU A 263 19.91 7.37 -12.91
N ARG A 264 20.35 8.52 -13.43
CA ARG A 264 21.14 8.58 -14.68
C ARG A 264 22.51 7.92 -14.53
N LYS A 265 23.19 8.15 -13.39
CA LYS A 265 24.48 7.50 -13.10
C LYS A 265 24.32 5.99 -12.97
N ALA A 266 23.28 5.54 -12.26
CA ALA A 266 22.96 4.13 -12.11
C ALA A 266 22.57 3.47 -13.45
N GLY A 267 21.72 4.11 -14.27
CA GLY A 267 21.33 3.59 -15.58
C GLY A 267 22.51 3.41 -16.55
N GLY A 268 23.55 4.25 -16.44
CA GLY A 268 24.80 4.06 -17.19
C GLY A 268 25.61 2.85 -16.74
N ALA A 269 25.47 2.40 -15.48
CA ALA A 269 26.16 1.24 -14.93
C ALA A 269 25.42 -0.09 -15.20
N PHE A 270 24.12 -0.05 -15.47
CA PHE A 270 23.28 -1.26 -15.70
C PHE A 270 23.05 -1.59 -17.18
N GLY A 271 23.64 -0.84 -18.12
CA GLY A 271 23.53 -1.07 -19.57
C GLY A 271 22.24 -0.50 -20.19
N ALA A 272 22.31 -0.12 -21.47
CA ALA A 272 21.23 0.58 -22.19
C ALA A 272 19.97 -0.26 -22.46
N ASP A 273 19.99 -1.57 -22.17
CA ASP A 273 18.94 -2.53 -22.52
C ASP A 273 17.94 -2.84 -21.40
N ARG A 274 17.93 -2.08 -20.30
CA ARG A 274 16.90 -2.21 -19.25
C ARG A 274 16.09 -0.91 -19.10
N PRO A 275 14.74 -1.02 -19.00
CA PRO A 275 13.80 0.09 -19.18
C PRO A 275 13.90 1.26 -18.17
#